data_AF-A0A8S3IHM4-F1
#
_entry.id   AF-A0A8S3IHM4-F1
#
_cell.length_a   1.000
_cell.length_b   1.000
_cell.length_c   1.000
_cell.angle_alpha   90.00
_cell.angle_beta   90.00
_cell.angle_gamma   90.00
#
_symmetry.space_group_name_H-M   'P 1'
#
loop_
_entity.id
_entity.type
_entity.pdbx_description
1 polymer ?
#
loop_
_entity_poly.entity_id
_entity_poly.type
_entity_poly.pdbx_seq_one_letter_code
_entity_poly.pdbx_strand_id
1 'polypeptide(L)'
;MSLSPYAIPFFSSVPPSKLSKRNFYLCKAKDSLSHFDFNLFYNILEEWENCPNLHSCLSLWQEFSSTSDELPSISSTSLHVLLFNVRGLDLRWQEVLLLISSFKFDALILVETGECDISFHQKIFQDYRLLYQIGENRNGGVLILIKETFSISRVPCSIPNICVVDIKGEDNLRIIGVYAPDSKSWSWDDLSAFVSSKCVIYGDFNVDIMDDGKKADTLLHWADDQSLAHVVPNSHTSLRSNRVIDYAFIKGLNLDIQ
;
A
#
# COMPACT_ATOMS: atom_id res chain seq x y z
N MET A 1 -4.35 -23.07 -20.04
CA MET A 1 -3.61 -22.88 -21.30
C MET A 1 -2.37 -23.75 -21.24
N SER A 2 -2.24 -24.78 -22.10
CA SER A 2 -1.02 -25.60 -22.16
C SER A 2 -0.11 -25.09 -23.27
N LEU A 3 1.14 -24.79 -22.93
CA LEU A 3 2.16 -24.41 -23.90
C LEU A 3 2.61 -25.68 -24.64
N SER A 4 2.62 -25.62 -25.97
CA SER A 4 3.07 -26.71 -26.83
C SER A 4 4.55 -27.05 -26.55
N PRO A 5 4.92 -28.34 -26.46
CA PRO A 5 6.32 -28.75 -26.28
C PRO A 5 7.21 -28.44 -27.50
N TYR A 6 6.62 -27.93 -28.59
CA TYR A 6 7.32 -27.47 -29.79
C TYR A 6 7.30 -25.94 -29.94
N ALA A 7 6.87 -25.19 -28.92
CA ALA A 7 6.99 -23.74 -28.93
C ALA A 7 8.48 -23.36 -28.94
N ILE A 8 8.91 -22.69 -30.01
CA ILE A 8 10.24 -22.10 -30.10
C ILE A 8 10.38 -21.13 -28.91
N PRO A 9 11.43 -21.22 -28.09
CA PRO A 9 11.64 -20.28 -26.99
C PRO A 9 11.60 -18.86 -27.55
N PHE A 10 10.84 -17.97 -26.92
CA PHE A 10 10.72 -16.56 -27.33
C PHE A 10 12.07 -15.80 -27.30
N PHE A 11 13.12 -16.46 -26.82
CA PHE A 11 14.48 -15.97 -26.75
C PHE A 11 15.44 -16.98 -27.43
N SER A 12 15.54 -16.90 -28.75
CA SER A 12 16.71 -17.46 -29.44
C SER A 12 17.91 -16.54 -29.21
N SER A 13 19.08 -17.12 -28.95
CA SER A 13 20.35 -16.41 -28.81
C SER A 13 20.72 -15.75 -30.15
N VAL A 14 20.60 -14.43 -30.24
CA VAL A 14 20.93 -13.63 -31.43
C VAL A 14 22.37 -13.08 -31.34
N PRO A 15 23.11 -12.93 -32.46
CA PRO A 15 24.52 -12.57 -32.47
C PRO A 15 24.83 -11.16 -31.90
N PRO A 16 26.11 -10.84 -31.63
CA PRO A 16 26.55 -9.72 -30.81
C PRO A 16 26.54 -8.35 -31.52
N SER A 17 25.50 -8.02 -32.27
CA SER A 17 25.21 -6.62 -32.65
C SER A 17 24.34 -5.99 -31.54
N LYS A 18 24.90 -5.89 -30.33
CA LYS A 18 24.21 -5.66 -29.05
C LYS A 18 23.95 -4.18 -28.68
N LEU A 19 23.99 -3.24 -29.63
CA LEU A 19 23.68 -1.82 -29.34
C LEU A 19 22.24 -1.40 -29.64
N SER A 20 21.37 -2.28 -30.17
CA SER A 20 20.01 -1.88 -30.58
C SER A 20 18.85 -2.57 -29.87
N LYS A 21 19.08 -3.59 -29.02
CA LYS A 21 17.97 -4.32 -28.37
C LYS A 21 17.52 -3.67 -27.06
N ARG A 22 18.44 -3.27 -26.18
CA ARG A 22 18.10 -2.56 -24.93
C ARG A 22 17.28 -1.32 -25.22
N ASN A 23 17.80 -0.43 -26.05
CA ASN A 23 17.13 0.82 -26.42
C ASN A 23 15.77 0.55 -27.09
N PHE A 24 15.65 -0.50 -27.90
CA PHE A 24 14.37 -0.88 -28.50
C PHE A 24 13.32 -1.29 -27.45
N TYR A 25 13.70 -2.14 -26.49
CA TYR A 25 12.80 -2.55 -25.42
C TYR A 25 12.49 -1.40 -24.46
N LEU A 26 13.46 -0.57 -24.13
CA LEU A 26 13.24 0.62 -23.31
C LEU A 26 12.34 1.64 -24.00
N CYS A 27 12.49 1.90 -25.30
CA CYS A 27 11.57 2.76 -26.03
C CYS A 27 10.14 2.20 -25.99
N LYS A 28 9.97 0.90 -26.29
CA LYS A 28 8.65 0.27 -26.23
C LYS A 28 8.04 0.28 -24.84
N ALA A 29 8.85 -0.02 -23.82
CA ALA A 29 8.42 0.00 -22.44
C ALA A 29 8.02 1.41 -22.01
N LYS A 30 8.80 2.43 -22.36
CA LYS A 30 8.48 3.83 -22.07
C LYS A 30 7.16 4.27 -22.68
N ASP A 31 6.84 3.76 -23.87
CA ASP A 31 5.60 4.07 -24.58
C ASP A 31 4.39 3.25 -24.09
N SER A 32 4.62 2.12 -23.39
CA SER A 32 3.58 1.11 -23.10
C SER A 32 3.35 0.83 -21.61
N LEU A 33 4.28 1.23 -20.75
CA LEU A 33 4.25 0.98 -19.31
C LEU A 33 3.96 2.27 -18.55
N SER A 34 3.39 2.14 -17.35
CA SER A 34 3.38 3.24 -16.39
C SER A 34 4.81 3.67 -16.05
N HIS A 35 4.98 4.85 -15.47
CA HIS A 35 6.31 5.31 -15.04
C HIS A 35 6.98 4.32 -14.07
N PHE A 36 6.21 3.79 -13.11
CA PHE A 36 6.67 2.76 -12.17
C PHE A 36 7.09 1.49 -12.90
N ASP A 37 6.22 0.94 -13.73
CA ASP A 37 6.48 -0.31 -14.45
C ASP A 37 7.67 -0.15 -15.41
N PHE A 38 7.83 1.03 -16.00
CA PHE A 38 8.98 1.37 -16.82
C PHE A 38 10.28 1.38 -16.00
N ASN A 39 10.29 2.01 -14.83
CA ASN A 39 11.47 2.05 -13.96
C ASN A 39 11.81 0.65 -13.41
N LEU A 40 10.81 -0.12 -13.01
CA LEU A 40 10.98 -1.50 -12.60
C LEU A 40 11.56 -2.33 -13.75
N PHE A 41 10.99 -2.22 -14.95
CA PHE A 41 11.49 -2.90 -16.15
C PHE A 41 12.91 -2.47 -16.51
N TYR A 42 13.23 -1.18 -16.40
CA TYR A 42 14.57 -0.65 -16.61
C TYR A 42 15.58 -1.27 -15.63
N ASN A 43 15.23 -1.31 -14.34
CA ASN A 43 16.08 -1.88 -13.29
C ASN A 43 16.29 -3.38 -13.51
N ILE A 44 15.24 -4.13 -13.87
CA ILE A 44 15.34 -5.56 -14.21
C ILE A 44 16.26 -5.76 -15.42
N LEU A 45 16.11 -4.96 -16.48
CA LEU A 45 16.97 -5.05 -17.66
C LEU A 45 18.43 -4.72 -17.33
N GLU A 46 18.67 -3.69 -16.52
CA GLU A 46 20.00 -3.31 -16.09
C GLU A 46 20.65 -4.41 -15.24
N GLU A 47 19.92 -4.97 -14.29
CA GLU A 47 20.37 -6.10 -13.48
C GLU A 47 20.72 -7.31 -14.36
N TRP A 48 19.85 -7.64 -15.33
CA TRP A 48 20.02 -8.79 -16.20
C TRP A 48 21.22 -8.65 -17.14
N GLU A 49 21.50 -7.43 -17.62
CA GLU A 49 22.66 -7.12 -18.45
C GLU A 49 23.98 -7.13 -17.67
N ASN A 50 23.94 -6.76 -16.39
CA ASN A 50 25.10 -6.77 -15.51
C ASN A 50 25.40 -8.17 -14.94
N CYS A 51 24.47 -9.11 -15.07
CA CYS A 51 24.69 -10.50 -14.66
C CYS A 51 25.47 -11.30 -15.73
N PRO A 52 26.61 -11.92 -15.38
CA PRO A 52 27.44 -12.66 -16.34
C PRO A 52 26.76 -13.92 -16.89
N ASN A 53 25.78 -14.47 -16.16
CA ASN A 53 24.99 -15.63 -16.59
C ASN A 53 23.64 -15.65 -15.86
N LEU A 54 22.72 -16.48 -16.37
CA LEU A 54 21.37 -16.66 -15.81
C LEU A 54 21.42 -17.13 -14.34
N HIS A 55 22.37 -17.98 -13.99
CA HIS A 55 22.51 -18.47 -12.61
C HIS A 55 22.85 -17.33 -11.65
N SER A 56 23.75 -16.41 -12.01
CA SER A 56 24.06 -15.22 -11.19
C SER A 56 22.85 -14.31 -10.98
N CYS A 57 22.04 -14.09 -12.03
CA CYS A 57 20.79 -13.32 -11.91
C CYS A 57 19.77 -14.06 -11.02
N LEU A 58 19.59 -15.36 -11.25
CA LEU A 58 18.70 -16.19 -10.42
C LEU A 58 19.19 -16.30 -8.97
N SER A 59 20.50 -16.26 -8.71
CA SER A 59 21.05 -16.26 -7.36
C SER A 59 20.75 -14.95 -6.63
N LEU A 60 20.84 -13.80 -7.30
CA LEU A 60 20.38 -12.52 -6.74
C LEU A 60 18.88 -12.59 -6.40
N TRP A 61 18.06 -13.12 -7.31
CA TRP A 61 16.62 -13.29 -7.06
C TRP A 61 16.33 -14.33 -5.98
N GLN A 62 17.16 -15.37 -5.87
CA GLN A 62 17.08 -16.35 -4.81
C GLN A 62 17.40 -15.71 -3.47
N GLU A 63 18.33 -14.76 -3.35
CA GLU A 63 18.51 -14.00 -2.11
C GLU A 63 17.22 -13.25 -1.70
N PHE A 64 16.46 -12.72 -2.67
CA PHE A 64 15.14 -12.14 -2.43
C PHE A 64 14.02 -13.18 -2.22
N SER A 65 14.24 -14.43 -2.62
CA SER A 65 13.30 -15.56 -2.47
C SER A 65 13.58 -16.41 -1.23
N SER A 66 14.78 -16.33 -0.64
CA SER A 66 15.24 -17.22 0.44
C SER A 66 14.60 -16.93 1.80
N THR A 67 13.65 -16.00 1.88
CA THR A 67 12.79 -15.83 3.05
C THR A 67 11.56 -16.74 3.04
N SER A 68 11.36 -17.59 2.03
CA SER A 68 10.19 -18.50 1.97
C SER A 68 10.45 -19.98 2.22
N ASP A 69 11.70 -20.45 2.19
CA ASP A 69 11.98 -21.90 2.17
C ASP A 69 12.59 -22.48 3.46
N GLU A 70 12.90 -21.65 4.46
CA GLU A 70 12.96 -22.12 5.86
C GLU A 70 11.59 -21.95 6.48
N LEU A 71 10.77 -23.02 6.46
CA LEU A 71 9.54 -23.14 7.24
C LEU A 71 9.72 -22.57 8.66
N PRO A 72 9.09 -21.43 9.01
CA PRO A 72 8.76 -21.14 10.39
C PRO A 72 7.35 -21.68 10.59
N SER A 73 7.25 -22.80 11.29
CA SER A 73 5.98 -23.25 11.84
C SER A 73 5.52 -22.30 12.96
N ILE A 74 5.01 -21.11 12.63
CA ILE A 74 4.14 -20.23 13.43
C ILE A 74 3.32 -19.36 12.46
N SER A 75 2.03 -19.21 12.76
CA SER A 75 0.93 -18.76 11.89
C SER A 75 1.15 -17.49 11.06
N SER A 76 1.10 -17.62 9.74
CA SER A 76 0.75 -16.53 8.82
C SER A 76 -0.72 -16.14 9.00
N THR A 77 -1.05 -15.43 10.08
CA THR A 77 -2.38 -14.85 10.22
C THR A 77 -2.52 -13.74 9.18
N SER A 78 -3.33 -13.99 8.15
CA SER A 78 -3.78 -12.95 7.23
C SER A 78 -4.48 -11.87 8.05
N LEU A 79 -3.93 -10.66 8.07
CA LEU A 79 -4.55 -9.54 8.77
C LEU A 79 -5.68 -8.99 7.90
N HIS A 80 -6.92 -9.10 8.38
CA HIS A 80 -8.06 -8.52 7.66
C HIS A 80 -8.25 -7.05 8.05
N VAL A 81 -7.98 -6.14 7.11
CA VAL A 81 -8.06 -4.70 7.36
C VAL A 81 -9.19 -4.09 6.54
N LEU A 82 -10.03 -3.28 7.17
CA LEU A 82 -11.04 -2.47 6.50
C LEU A 82 -10.56 -1.01 6.42
N LEU A 83 -10.54 -0.42 5.24
CA LEU A 83 -10.50 1.04 5.05
C LEU A 83 -11.92 1.55 4.81
N PHE A 84 -12.37 2.53 5.60
CA PHE A 84 -13.70 3.09 5.45
C PHE A 84 -13.75 4.59 5.72
N ASN A 85 -14.12 5.36 4.69
CA ASN A 85 -14.42 6.78 4.82
C ASN A 85 -15.78 6.98 5.51
N VAL A 86 -15.75 7.32 6.80
CA VAL A 86 -16.95 7.40 7.65
C VAL A 86 -17.69 8.72 7.55
N ARG A 87 -17.05 9.82 7.10
CA ARG A 87 -17.68 11.14 6.97
C ARG A 87 -18.41 11.62 8.25
N GLY A 88 -17.73 11.52 9.39
CA GLY A 88 -18.24 11.86 10.72
C GLY A 88 -18.62 10.62 11.53
N LEU A 89 -17.71 10.17 12.40
CA LEU A 89 -17.90 8.96 13.19
C LEU A 89 -19.04 9.11 14.21
N ASP A 90 -19.19 10.26 14.86
CA ASP A 90 -20.24 10.50 15.85
C ASP A 90 -21.66 10.32 15.28
N LEU A 91 -21.84 10.52 13.98
CA LEU A 91 -23.12 10.36 13.29
C LEU A 91 -23.33 8.94 12.74
N ARG A 92 -22.26 8.18 12.51
CA ARG A 92 -22.28 6.93 11.72
C ARG A 92 -21.65 5.74 12.43
N TRP A 93 -21.33 5.84 13.73
CA TRP A 93 -20.71 4.75 14.48
C TRP A 93 -21.58 3.48 14.51
N GLN A 94 -22.92 3.59 14.45
CA GLN A 94 -23.79 2.42 14.38
C GLN A 94 -23.60 1.64 13.07
N GLU A 95 -23.33 2.33 11.96
CA GLU A 95 -23.03 1.68 10.67
C GLU A 95 -21.71 0.92 10.75
N VAL A 96 -20.69 1.54 11.36
CA VAL A 96 -19.39 0.90 11.61
C VAL A 96 -19.57 -0.34 12.49
N LEU A 97 -20.38 -0.25 13.55
CA LEU A 97 -20.66 -1.38 14.44
C LEU A 97 -21.39 -2.52 13.71
N LEU A 98 -22.37 -2.19 12.87
CA LEU A 98 -23.07 -3.17 12.03
C LEU A 98 -22.08 -3.86 11.07
N LEU A 99 -21.16 -3.10 10.48
CA LEU A 99 -20.15 -3.62 9.56
C LEU A 99 -19.17 -4.57 10.28
N ILE A 100 -18.67 -4.19 11.46
CA ILE A 100 -17.80 -5.03 12.31
C ILE A 100 -18.53 -6.31 12.78
N SER A 101 -19.83 -6.23 13.08
CA SER A 101 -20.59 -7.42 13.51
C SER A 101 -20.89 -8.36 12.34
N SER A 102 -20.99 -7.83 11.12
CA SER A 102 -21.25 -8.61 9.90
C SER A 102 -19.99 -9.28 9.35
N PHE A 103 -18.83 -8.65 9.53
CA PHE A 103 -17.55 -9.11 8.99
C PHE A 103 -16.44 -9.10 10.04
N LYS A 104 -15.57 -10.11 10.01
CA LYS A 104 -14.47 -10.23 10.97
C LYS A 104 -13.23 -9.50 10.47
N PHE A 105 -13.12 -8.22 10.82
CA PHE A 105 -11.90 -7.42 10.63
C PHE A 105 -10.98 -7.52 11.84
N ASP A 106 -9.68 -7.48 11.63
CA ASP A 106 -8.64 -7.41 12.66
C ASP A 106 -8.21 -5.98 12.95
N ALA A 107 -8.23 -5.14 11.91
CA ALA A 107 -8.05 -3.71 12.01
C ALA A 107 -9.05 -2.95 11.15
N LEU A 108 -9.39 -1.73 11.58
CA LEU A 108 -10.17 -0.78 10.80
C LEU A 108 -9.42 0.55 10.73
N ILE A 109 -9.38 1.12 9.54
CA ILE A 109 -8.84 2.44 9.24
C ILE A 109 -10.02 3.30 8.85
N LEU A 110 -10.47 4.14 9.77
CA LEU A 110 -11.57 5.05 9.56
C LEU A 110 -11.02 6.42 9.22
N VAL A 111 -11.43 6.98 8.09
CA VAL A 111 -11.01 8.30 7.60
C VAL A 111 -12.19 9.26 7.54
N GLU A 112 -11.93 10.57 7.54
CA GLU A 112 -12.95 11.61 7.74
C GLU A 112 -13.77 11.38 9.02
N THR A 113 -13.12 11.05 10.13
CA THR A 113 -13.84 10.76 11.39
C THR A 113 -14.48 12.00 11.99
N GLY A 114 -13.97 13.18 11.65
CA GLY A 114 -14.27 14.43 12.33
C GLY A 114 -13.71 14.48 13.75
N GLU A 115 -13.98 15.59 14.43
CA GLU A 115 -13.81 15.68 15.89
C GLU A 115 -14.79 14.70 16.55
N CYS A 116 -14.27 13.76 17.34
CA CYS A 116 -15.08 12.71 17.96
C CYS A 116 -14.71 12.51 19.43
N ASP A 117 -15.69 12.11 20.24
CA ASP A 117 -15.47 11.75 21.65
C ASP A 117 -14.83 10.35 21.74
N ILE A 118 -13.50 10.36 21.82
CA ILE A 118 -12.67 9.15 21.94
C ILE A 118 -13.09 8.28 23.14
N SER A 119 -13.48 8.89 24.25
CA SER A 119 -13.86 8.16 25.46
C SER A 119 -15.19 7.44 25.30
N PHE A 120 -16.11 8.02 24.52
CA PHE A 120 -17.37 7.39 24.12
C PHE A 120 -17.12 6.23 23.17
N HIS A 121 -16.32 6.44 22.11
CA HIS A 121 -16.04 5.40 21.11
C HIS A 121 -15.24 4.22 21.67
N GLN A 122 -14.33 4.45 22.63
CA GLN A 122 -13.65 3.37 23.36
C GLN A 122 -14.62 2.44 24.09
N LYS A 123 -15.76 2.96 24.58
CA LYS A 123 -16.80 2.14 25.22
C LYS A 123 -17.66 1.38 24.21
N ILE A 124 -17.74 1.84 22.97
CA ILE A 124 -18.48 1.16 21.90
C ILE A 124 -17.62 0.05 21.31
N PHE A 125 -16.38 0.36 20.96
CA PHE A 125 -15.45 -0.55 20.29
C PHE A 125 -14.53 -1.26 21.30
N GLN A 126 -15.10 -1.89 22.34
CA GLN A 126 -14.34 -2.44 23.48
C GLN A 126 -13.35 -3.54 23.10
N ASP A 127 -13.61 -4.24 21.99
CA ASP A 127 -12.73 -5.31 21.49
C ASP A 127 -11.51 -4.76 20.72
N TYR A 128 -11.43 -3.44 20.54
CA TYR A 128 -10.40 -2.77 19.75
C TYR A 128 -9.68 -1.69 20.56
N ARG A 129 -8.35 -1.64 20.40
CA ARG A 129 -7.55 -0.48 20.75
C ARG A 129 -7.74 0.61 19.72
N LEU A 130 -7.93 1.83 20.21
CA LEU A 130 -8.37 2.96 19.43
C LEU A 130 -7.26 4.02 19.39
N LEU A 131 -6.69 4.26 18.20
CA LEU A 131 -5.62 5.24 17.96
C LEU A 131 -6.14 6.34 17.05
N TYR A 132 -6.27 7.54 17.59
CA TYR A 132 -6.81 8.69 16.88
C TYR A 132 -5.73 9.72 16.55
N GLN A 133 -5.73 10.22 15.32
CA GLN A 133 -5.04 11.45 14.93
C GLN A 133 -6.07 12.47 14.47
N ILE A 134 -6.05 13.66 15.07
CA ILE A 134 -6.91 14.77 14.67
C ILE A 134 -6.56 15.27 13.26
N GLY A 135 -7.58 15.74 12.55
CA GLY A 135 -7.43 16.38 11.25
C GLY A 135 -7.11 17.87 11.32
N GLU A 136 -7.01 18.49 10.15
CA GLU A 136 -6.80 19.94 9.99
C GLU A 136 -8.09 20.76 10.16
N ASN A 137 -9.24 20.11 10.05
CA ASN A 137 -10.55 20.72 10.15
C ASN A 137 -11.53 19.76 10.82
N ARG A 138 -12.73 20.25 11.13
CA ARG A 138 -13.79 19.51 11.84
C ARG A 138 -14.24 18.21 11.15
N ASN A 139 -13.98 18.03 9.86
CA ASN A 139 -14.36 16.83 9.09
C ASN A 139 -13.18 15.84 8.98
N GLY A 140 -11.94 16.32 9.12
CA GLY A 140 -10.76 15.49 9.05
C GLY A 140 -10.59 14.60 10.28
N GLY A 141 -9.52 13.83 10.28
CA GLY A 141 -9.20 12.87 11.34
C GLY A 141 -9.12 11.46 10.80
N VAL A 142 -8.23 10.70 11.42
CA VAL A 142 -8.00 9.29 11.13
C VAL A 142 -8.06 8.53 12.43
N LEU A 143 -8.87 7.47 12.44
CA LEU A 143 -8.98 6.55 13.55
C LEU A 143 -8.61 5.15 13.12
N ILE A 144 -7.59 4.59 13.79
CA ILE A 144 -7.20 3.19 13.62
C ILE A 144 -7.74 2.40 14.81
N LEU A 145 -8.54 1.38 14.53
CA LEU A 145 -9.03 0.39 15.49
C LEU A 145 -8.28 -0.92 15.24
N ILE A 146 -7.62 -1.49 16.24
CA ILE A 146 -6.94 -2.81 16.11
C ILE A 146 -7.40 -3.70 17.25
N LYS A 147 -7.78 -4.95 16.96
CA LYS A 147 -8.23 -5.89 18.00
C LYS A 147 -7.26 -5.97 19.17
N GLU A 148 -7.78 -6.03 20.39
CA GLU A 148 -7.01 -6.11 21.64
C GLU A 148 -6.03 -7.30 21.70
N THR A 149 -6.29 -8.34 20.93
CA THR A 149 -5.41 -9.52 20.79
C THR A 149 -4.06 -9.20 20.18
N PHE A 150 -3.92 -8.08 19.44
CA PHE A 150 -2.65 -7.66 18.88
C PHE A 150 -1.85 -6.80 19.86
N SER A 151 -0.55 -7.07 19.91
CA SER A 151 0.40 -6.19 20.59
C SER A 151 0.73 -5.03 19.67
N ILE A 152 0.50 -3.80 20.10
CA ILE A 152 0.67 -2.60 19.27
C ILE A 152 1.47 -1.52 19.98
N SER A 153 2.09 -0.63 19.22
CA SER A 153 2.69 0.61 19.71
C SER A 153 2.39 1.77 18.76
N ARG A 154 1.91 2.88 19.31
CA ARG A 154 1.73 4.11 18.55
C ARG A 154 3.09 4.69 18.17
N VAL A 155 3.26 5.04 16.90
CA VAL A 155 4.42 5.82 16.46
C VAL A 155 4.05 7.30 16.60
N PRO A 156 4.88 8.13 17.27
CA PRO A 156 4.62 9.56 17.39
C PRO A 156 4.51 10.21 16.01
N CYS A 157 3.37 10.85 15.73
CA CYS A 157 3.10 11.56 14.49
C CYS A 157 2.36 12.86 14.83
N SER A 158 2.90 14.00 14.37
CA SER A 158 2.26 15.31 14.52
C SER A 158 1.55 15.77 13.25
N ILE A 159 1.68 15.02 12.14
CA ILE A 159 1.04 15.38 10.88
C ILE A 159 -0.48 15.18 11.03
N PRO A 160 -1.30 16.20 10.76
CA PRO A 160 -2.74 16.07 10.86
C PRO A 160 -3.26 15.11 9.77
N ASN A 161 -4.34 14.39 10.08
CA ASN A 161 -4.90 13.35 9.21
C ASN A 161 -3.98 12.14 8.93
N ILE A 162 -2.92 11.93 9.73
CA ILE A 162 -2.01 10.77 9.58
C ILE A 162 -1.86 10.04 10.92
N CYS A 163 -2.35 8.80 11.00
CA CYS A 163 -2.18 7.95 12.17
C CYS A 163 -1.20 6.81 11.87
N VAL A 164 -0.21 6.58 12.73
CA VAL A 164 0.82 5.56 12.53
C VAL A 164 0.89 4.62 13.72
N VAL A 165 0.86 3.32 13.47
CA VAL A 165 0.89 2.28 14.49
C VAL A 165 1.74 1.10 14.02
N ASP A 166 2.55 0.57 14.93
CA ASP A 166 3.29 -0.67 14.73
C ASP A 166 2.53 -1.82 15.42
N ILE A 167 2.21 -2.86 14.66
CA ILE A 167 1.79 -4.17 15.20
C ILE A 167 3.05 -5.00 15.43
N LYS A 168 3.24 -5.43 16.68
CA LYS A 168 4.42 -6.18 17.11
C LYS A 168 4.25 -7.66 16.76
N GLY A 169 5.28 -8.23 16.16
CA GLY A 169 5.39 -9.65 15.79
C GLY A 169 6.86 -10.05 15.69
N GLU A 170 7.16 -11.14 14.98
CA GLU A 170 8.54 -11.51 14.63
C GLU A 170 9.17 -10.40 13.77
N ASP A 171 8.43 -9.93 12.78
CA ASP A 171 8.66 -8.66 12.11
C ASP A 171 7.56 -7.67 12.48
N ASN A 172 7.95 -6.47 12.90
CA ASN A 172 6.98 -5.41 13.14
C ASN A 172 6.33 -4.98 11.82
N LEU A 173 5.00 -5.00 11.78
CA LEU A 173 4.21 -4.46 10.68
C LEU A 173 3.76 -3.05 11.02
N ARG A 174 4.12 -2.07 10.17
CA ARG A 174 3.64 -0.70 10.32
C ARG A 174 2.37 -0.46 9.51
N ILE A 175 1.33 0.06 10.16
CA ILE A 175 0.10 0.53 9.52
C ILE A 175 0.06 2.05 9.62
N ILE A 176 -0.16 2.69 8.47
CA ILE A 176 -0.33 4.13 8.34
C ILE A 176 -1.74 4.38 7.80
N GLY A 177 -2.56 5.10 8.55
CA GLY A 177 -3.86 5.59 8.09
C GLY A 177 -3.74 7.03 7.59
N VAL A 178 -4.26 7.31 6.41
CA VAL A 178 -4.13 8.61 5.72
C VAL A 178 -5.49 9.15 5.29
N TYR A 179 -5.73 10.43 5.55
CA TYR A 179 -6.73 11.21 4.83
C TYR A 179 -6.08 12.44 4.22
N ALA A 180 -6.09 12.55 2.89
CA ALA A 180 -5.38 13.58 2.15
C ALA A 180 -6.35 14.53 1.42
N PRO A 181 -7.02 15.46 2.13
CA PRO A 181 -7.87 16.45 1.46
C PRO A 181 -7.02 17.33 0.53
N ASP A 182 -7.64 17.88 -0.52
CA ASP A 182 -6.95 18.81 -1.46
C ASP A 182 -6.30 20.00 -0.75
N SER A 183 -6.84 20.42 0.40
CA SER A 183 -6.36 21.55 1.20
C SER A 183 -5.26 21.18 2.22
N LYS A 184 -4.72 19.96 2.18
CA LYS A 184 -3.74 19.49 3.17
C LYS A 184 -2.52 20.42 3.27
N SER A 185 -2.05 20.67 4.49
CA SER A 185 -0.91 21.53 4.79
C SER A 185 0.45 20.85 4.64
N TRP A 186 0.47 19.52 4.50
CA TRP A 186 1.66 18.69 4.38
C TRP A 186 1.84 18.14 2.96
N SER A 187 3.06 17.70 2.66
CA SER A 187 3.50 17.09 1.41
C SER A 187 3.72 15.58 1.57
N TRP A 188 3.73 14.83 0.46
CA TRP A 188 3.97 13.38 0.52
C TRP A 188 5.32 13.06 1.15
N ASP A 189 6.34 13.89 0.89
CA ASP A 189 7.68 13.73 1.47
C ASP A 189 7.69 13.73 3.00
N ASP A 190 6.76 14.43 3.65
CA ASP A 190 6.63 14.45 5.10
C ASP A 190 6.25 13.06 5.68
N LEU A 191 5.64 12.18 4.87
CA LEU A 191 5.32 10.82 5.27
C LEU A 191 6.52 9.87 5.19
N SER A 192 7.59 10.24 4.48
CA SER A 192 8.74 9.36 4.19
C SER A 192 9.42 8.85 5.46
N ALA A 193 9.47 9.67 6.51
CA ALA A 193 10.03 9.29 7.81
C ALA A 193 9.28 8.14 8.51
N PHE A 194 8.02 7.87 8.10
CA PHE A 194 7.21 6.79 8.67
C PHE A 194 7.28 5.51 7.84
N VAL A 195 7.75 5.55 6.60
CA VAL A 195 7.88 4.35 5.76
C VAL A 195 8.94 3.42 6.35
N SER A 196 8.55 2.21 6.72
CA SER A 196 9.45 1.17 7.22
C SER A 196 9.73 0.12 6.14
N SER A 197 10.58 -0.87 6.45
CA SER A 197 10.80 -2.01 5.54
C SER A 197 9.56 -2.88 5.33
N LYS A 198 8.62 -2.86 6.29
CA LYS A 198 7.39 -3.65 6.29
C LYS A 198 6.22 -2.76 6.71
N CYS A 199 5.58 -2.11 5.74
CA CYS A 199 4.49 -1.19 6.01
C CYS A 199 3.35 -1.25 5.01
N VAL A 200 2.18 -0.80 5.46
CA VAL A 200 1.01 -0.55 4.64
C VAL A 200 0.43 0.81 4.96
N ILE A 201 0.15 1.59 3.92
CA ILE A 201 -0.45 2.91 4.00
C ILE A 201 -1.86 2.80 3.43
N TYR A 202 -2.88 2.83 4.28
CA TYR A 202 -4.28 2.83 3.88
C TYR A 202 -4.83 4.25 3.94
N GLY A 203 -5.61 4.67 2.94
CA GLY A 203 -6.24 5.97 3.05
C GLY A 203 -7.12 6.38 1.90
N ASP A 204 -7.87 7.45 2.16
CA ASP A 204 -8.44 8.28 1.12
C ASP A 204 -7.38 9.30 0.72
N PHE A 205 -6.73 9.04 -0.41
CA PHE A 205 -5.68 9.89 -0.96
C PHE A 205 -6.25 11.10 -1.71
N ASN A 206 -7.56 11.10 -1.99
CA ASN A 206 -8.26 12.04 -2.87
C ASN A 206 -7.61 12.22 -4.26
N VAL A 207 -6.77 11.26 -4.66
CA VAL A 207 -6.03 11.22 -5.92
C VAL A 207 -6.39 9.93 -6.64
N ASP A 208 -7.01 10.06 -7.80
CA ASP A 208 -7.22 8.95 -8.72
C ASP A 208 -5.93 8.74 -9.53
N ILE A 209 -5.29 7.58 -9.33
CA ILE A 209 -3.98 7.27 -9.93
C ILE A 209 -4.06 7.27 -11.47
N MET A 210 -5.21 6.97 -12.05
CA MET A 210 -5.38 6.87 -13.50
C MET A 210 -5.82 8.20 -14.12
N ASP A 211 -6.62 8.98 -13.40
CA ASP A 211 -7.34 10.11 -13.98
C ASP A 211 -6.80 11.51 -13.61
N ASP A 212 -6.01 11.65 -12.53
CA ASP A 212 -5.62 12.98 -12.02
C ASP A 212 -4.28 13.53 -12.56
N GLY A 213 -3.68 12.87 -13.55
CA GLY A 213 -2.47 13.32 -14.25
C GLY A 213 -1.37 13.77 -13.29
N LYS A 214 -1.01 15.05 -13.31
CA LYS A 214 0.09 15.60 -12.49
C LYS A 214 -0.04 15.33 -10.98
N LYS A 215 -1.26 15.31 -10.42
CA LYS A 215 -1.45 14.99 -9.00
C LYS A 215 -1.08 13.53 -8.72
N ALA A 216 -1.52 12.61 -9.59
CA ALA A 216 -1.16 11.21 -9.55
C ALA A 216 0.35 11.03 -9.74
N ASP A 217 0.96 11.68 -10.74
CA ASP A 217 2.40 11.62 -10.98
C ASP A 217 3.22 12.03 -9.74
N THR A 218 2.77 13.08 -9.04
CA THR A 218 3.47 13.55 -7.82
C THR A 218 3.39 12.53 -6.69
N LEU A 219 2.23 11.91 -6.48
CA LEU A 219 2.05 10.87 -5.47
C LEU A 219 2.82 9.60 -5.83
N LEU A 220 2.75 9.16 -7.09
CA LEU A 220 3.46 7.99 -7.58
C LEU A 220 4.97 8.18 -7.54
N HIS A 221 5.49 9.35 -7.91
CA HIS A 221 6.93 9.61 -7.82
C HIS A 221 7.45 9.49 -6.39
N TRP A 222 6.72 10.06 -5.42
CA TRP A 222 7.04 9.86 -4.01
C TRP A 222 6.96 8.39 -3.60
N ALA A 223 5.93 7.66 -4.04
CA ALA A 223 5.79 6.24 -3.73
C ALA A 223 6.97 5.42 -4.31
N ASP A 224 7.40 5.72 -5.53
CA ASP A 224 8.54 5.10 -6.21
C ASP A 224 9.84 5.34 -5.42
N ASP A 225 10.09 6.58 -4.98
CA ASP A 225 11.25 6.95 -4.16
C ASP A 225 11.29 6.19 -2.83
N GLN A 226 10.11 5.82 -2.31
CA GLN A 226 9.96 5.02 -1.10
C GLN A 226 9.87 3.52 -1.36
N SER A 227 9.93 3.07 -2.63
CA SER A 227 9.72 1.67 -3.05
C SER A 227 8.39 1.09 -2.57
N LEU A 228 7.33 1.89 -2.69
CA LEU A 228 5.96 1.51 -2.35
C LEU A 228 5.22 1.05 -3.61
N ALA A 229 4.60 -0.13 -3.55
CA ALA A 229 3.66 -0.56 -4.57
C ALA A 229 2.24 -0.11 -4.18
N HIS A 230 1.47 0.41 -5.13
CA HIS A 230 0.05 0.71 -4.90
C HIS A 230 -0.81 -0.53 -5.12
N VAL A 231 -1.89 -0.65 -4.36
CA VAL A 231 -2.89 -1.69 -4.50
C VAL A 231 -4.26 -1.02 -4.52
N VAL A 232 -4.85 -0.93 -5.71
CA VAL A 232 -6.13 -0.28 -5.97
C VAL A 232 -7.25 -1.30 -6.10
N PRO A 233 -8.46 -1.01 -5.59
CA PRO A 233 -9.61 -1.88 -5.80
C PRO A 233 -10.09 -1.84 -7.25
N ASN A 234 -10.77 -2.90 -7.69
CA ASN A 234 -11.32 -3.01 -9.05
C ASN A 234 -12.59 -2.17 -9.27
N SER A 235 -13.09 -1.49 -8.24
CA SER A 235 -14.32 -0.72 -8.25
C SER A 235 -14.13 0.67 -7.68
N HIS A 236 -14.95 1.62 -8.14
CA HIS A 236 -14.97 2.98 -7.63
C HIS A 236 -15.26 3.00 -6.12
N THR A 237 -14.51 3.84 -5.40
CA THR A 237 -14.61 3.95 -3.94
C THR A 237 -15.30 5.23 -3.50
N SER A 238 -15.47 6.19 -4.41
CA SER A 238 -16.22 7.42 -4.16
C SER A 238 -17.71 7.27 -4.50
N LEU A 239 -18.57 7.62 -3.56
CA LEU A 239 -20.02 7.71 -3.80
C LEU A 239 -20.43 8.87 -4.73
N ARG A 240 -19.55 9.87 -4.91
CA ARG A 240 -19.88 11.12 -5.62
C ARG A 240 -19.26 11.18 -7.01
N SER A 241 -18.37 10.25 -7.33
CA SER A 241 -17.62 10.22 -8.59
C SER A 241 -17.21 8.79 -8.91
N ASN A 242 -17.07 8.45 -10.19
CA ASN A 242 -16.51 7.17 -10.63
C ASN A 242 -14.98 7.11 -10.44
N ARG A 243 -14.48 7.57 -9.30
CA ARG A 243 -13.05 7.67 -8.98
C ARG A 243 -12.65 6.60 -7.98
N VAL A 244 -11.40 6.14 -8.07
CA VAL A 244 -10.76 5.23 -7.14
C VAL A 244 -9.74 6.04 -6.34
N ILE A 245 -10.16 6.50 -5.16
CA ILE A 245 -9.36 7.40 -4.30
C ILE A 245 -9.02 6.77 -2.94
N ASP A 246 -9.71 5.68 -2.59
CA ASP A 246 -9.45 4.90 -1.39
C ASP A 246 -8.70 3.63 -1.82
N TYR A 247 -7.44 3.53 -1.40
CA TYR A 247 -6.58 2.40 -1.75
C TYR A 247 -5.46 2.23 -0.72
N ALA A 248 -4.47 1.39 -1.03
CA ALA A 248 -3.30 1.23 -0.18
C ALA A 248 -1.98 1.33 -0.94
N PHE A 249 -0.91 1.69 -0.22
CA PHE A 249 0.47 1.46 -0.64
C PHE A 249 1.14 0.44 0.28
N ILE A 250 2.00 -0.42 -0.26
CA ILE A 250 2.62 -1.52 0.47
C ILE A 250 4.14 -1.55 0.24
N LYS A 251 4.88 -1.98 1.26
CA LYS A 251 6.32 -2.26 1.18
C LYS A 251 6.69 -3.48 2.02
N GLY A 252 7.51 -4.37 1.45
CA GLY A 252 8.01 -5.58 2.12
C GLY A 252 6.92 -6.59 2.50
N LEU A 253 5.79 -6.56 1.80
CA LEU A 253 4.61 -7.38 2.07
C LEU A 253 3.99 -7.83 0.74
N ASN A 254 3.32 -8.98 0.77
CA ASN A 254 2.37 -9.37 -0.26
C ASN A 254 0.97 -9.29 0.36
N LEU A 255 0.08 -8.48 -0.21
CA LEU A 255 -1.27 -8.27 0.28
C LEU A 255 -2.27 -8.53 -0.83
N ASP A 256 -3.29 -9.32 -0.51
CA ASP A 256 -4.51 -9.40 -1.29
C ASP A 256 -5.50 -8.37 -0.76
N ILE A 257 -5.92 -7.42 -1.61
CA ILE A 257 -7.02 -6.49 -1.31
C ILE A 257 -8.27 -6.96 -2.06
N GLN A 258 -9.38 -7.02 -1.34
CA GLN A 258 -10.71 -7.37 -1.87
C GLN A 258 -11.64 -6.17 -1.84
#